data_AF-A0A8K0RJ83-F1
#
_entry.id   AF-A0A8K0RJ83-F1
#
_cell.length_a   1.000
_cell.length_b   1.000
_cell.length_c   1.000
_cell.angle_alpha   90.00
_cell.angle_beta   90.00
_cell.angle_gamma   90.00
#
_symmetry.space_group_name_H-M   'P 1'
#
loop_
_entity.id
_entity.type
_entity.pdbx_description
1 polymer ?
#
loop_
_entity_poly.entity_id
_entity_poly.type
_entity_poly.pdbx_seq_one_letter_code
_entity_poly.pdbx_strand_id
1 'polypeptide(L)'
;MRATPATDRLRPSLSPGSDLTLWQAQLKDRPPALPMLPFASRGFRDPDTSASFNRYEQMLPQDLTMNLRMACMVAEHTEMHFGLVAFQILLMHLTGAVDLVVGIGRTVVSKRDVVPIRFQAGLNRSLQYLLDNTKATLKSSRDYSHVSVKALLSALDVSRQHLLHQVSYDWLTTSFESARNIEVYFRQPQDLV
;
A
#
# COMPACT_ATOMS: atom_id res chain seq x y z
N MET A 1 -14.74 -23.73 -45.25
CA MET A 1 -14.86 -22.99 -43.97
C MET A 1 -13.46 -22.89 -43.36
N ARG A 2 -12.89 -21.69 -43.32
CA ARG A 2 -11.58 -21.39 -42.71
C ARG A 2 -11.76 -21.28 -41.20
N ALA A 3 -10.97 -22.05 -40.44
CA ALA A 3 -10.80 -21.84 -39.00
C ALA A 3 -9.68 -20.82 -38.77
N THR A 4 -9.98 -19.73 -38.07
CA THR A 4 -9.02 -18.73 -37.61
C THR A 4 -8.43 -19.21 -36.28
N PRO A 5 -7.10 -19.29 -36.10
CA PRO A 5 -6.54 -19.54 -34.79
C PRO A 5 -6.48 -18.23 -34.00
N ALA A 6 -7.08 -18.24 -32.82
CA ALA A 6 -6.99 -17.18 -31.83
C ALA A 6 -5.53 -16.98 -31.42
N THR A 7 -5.03 -15.77 -31.63
CA THR A 7 -3.70 -15.35 -31.19
C THR A 7 -3.70 -15.20 -29.67
N ASP A 8 -3.27 -16.24 -28.98
CA ASP A 8 -2.96 -16.22 -27.56
C ASP A 8 -1.78 -15.27 -27.33
N ARG A 9 -2.08 -14.05 -26.87
CA ARG A 9 -1.06 -13.06 -26.48
C ARG A 9 -0.47 -13.50 -25.14
N LEU A 10 0.50 -14.42 -25.21
CA LEU A 10 1.42 -14.71 -24.12
C LEU A 10 2.03 -13.40 -23.62
N ARG A 11 1.63 -12.98 -22.41
CA ARG A 11 2.38 -11.97 -21.65
C ARG A 11 3.79 -12.55 -21.44
N PRO A 12 4.86 -11.79 -21.74
CA PRO A 12 6.21 -12.26 -21.43
C PRO A 12 6.29 -12.46 -19.92
N SER A 13 6.55 -13.69 -19.49
CA SER A 13 6.87 -14.02 -18.11
C SER A 13 8.18 -13.31 -17.76
N LEU A 14 8.08 -12.15 -17.09
CA LEU A 14 9.22 -11.44 -16.56
C LEU A 14 9.97 -12.36 -15.59
N SER A 15 11.28 -12.46 -15.79
CA SER A 15 12.14 -13.27 -14.94
C SER A 15 12.24 -12.66 -13.54
N PRO A 16 12.47 -13.44 -12.47
CA PRO A 16 12.60 -12.91 -11.11
C PRO A 16 13.66 -11.80 -10.94
N GLY A 17 14.69 -11.76 -11.81
CA GLY A 17 15.75 -10.75 -11.79
C GLY A 17 15.36 -9.39 -12.39
N SER A 18 14.42 -9.34 -13.34
CA SER A 18 13.95 -8.06 -13.91
C SER A 18 13.10 -7.27 -12.92
N ASP A 19 12.31 -7.98 -12.10
CA ASP A 19 11.41 -7.35 -11.12
C ASP A 19 12.20 -6.71 -9.97
N LEU A 20 13.29 -7.35 -9.53
CA LEU A 20 14.17 -6.83 -8.48
C LEU A 20 14.89 -5.54 -8.90
N THR A 21 15.34 -5.47 -10.17
CA THR A 21 16.01 -4.29 -10.73
C THR A 21 15.06 -3.09 -10.77
N LEU A 22 13.79 -3.32 -11.12
CA LEU A 22 12.76 -2.28 -11.15
C LEU A 22 12.43 -1.77 -9.75
N TRP A 23 12.32 -2.68 -8.78
CA TRP A 23 12.14 -2.31 -7.38
C TRP A 23 13.31 -1.51 -6.81
N GLN A 24 14.54 -1.90 -7.15
CA GLN A 24 15.73 -1.12 -6.80
C GLN A 24 15.65 0.28 -7.39
N ALA A 25 15.26 0.44 -8.65
CA ALA A 25 15.10 1.77 -9.24
C ALA A 25 14.05 2.63 -8.52
N GLN A 26 12.95 2.05 -8.05
CA GLN A 26 11.90 2.80 -7.33
C GLN A 26 12.28 3.20 -5.90
N LEU A 27 13.09 2.38 -5.22
CA LEU A 27 13.36 2.49 -3.77
C LEU A 27 14.81 2.80 -3.41
N LYS A 28 15.72 2.87 -4.38
CA LYS A 28 17.12 3.27 -4.17
C LYS A 28 17.18 4.69 -3.60
N ASP A 29 16.45 5.62 -4.22
CA ASP A 29 16.36 7.02 -3.79
C ASP A 29 15.11 7.27 -2.94
N ARG A 30 14.74 6.31 -2.08
CA ARG A 30 13.55 6.42 -1.23
C ARG A 30 13.67 7.60 -0.24
N PRO A 31 12.54 8.22 0.14
CA PRO A 31 12.55 9.26 1.16
C PRO A 31 13.06 8.72 2.51
N PRO A 32 13.56 9.60 3.40
CA PRO A 32 13.90 9.22 4.75
C PRO A 32 12.69 8.69 5.51
N ALA A 33 12.93 8.04 6.65
CA ALA A 33 11.86 7.60 7.52
C ALA A 33 10.92 8.77 7.88
N LEU A 34 9.62 8.48 7.95
CA LEU A 34 8.62 9.47 8.33
C LEU A 34 8.99 10.12 9.68
N PRO A 35 8.88 11.46 9.80
CA PRO A 35 9.02 12.15 11.07
C PRO A 35 8.13 11.55 12.16
N MET A 36 8.50 11.78 13.43
CA MET A 36 7.61 11.46 14.53
C MET A 36 6.30 12.24 14.40
N LEU A 37 5.18 11.57 14.65
CA LEU A 37 3.87 12.21 14.60
C LEU A 37 3.79 13.28 15.69
N PRO A 38 3.05 14.39 15.45
CA PRO A 38 3.02 15.53 16.37
C PRO A 38 2.40 15.21 17.74
N PHE A 39 1.72 14.06 17.84
CA PHE A 39 1.11 13.54 19.07
C PHE A 39 1.93 12.42 19.73
N ALA A 40 3.15 12.15 19.25
CA ALA A 40 4.03 11.16 19.87
C ALA A 40 4.53 11.65 21.24
N SER A 41 4.47 10.79 22.26
CA SER A 41 4.96 11.12 23.62
C SER A 41 6.48 11.33 23.68
N ARG A 42 7.22 10.87 22.67
CA ARG A 42 8.67 11.06 22.53
C ARG A 42 8.98 11.57 21.12
N GLY A 43 9.94 12.49 21.02
CA GLY A 43 10.39 13.05 19.74
C GLY A 43 11.38 12.17 18.96
N PHE A 44 11.68 10.96 19.44
CA PHE A 44 12.63 10.04 18.82
C PHE A 44 12.15 8.59 18.85
N ARG A 45 12.71 7.76 17.97
CA ARG A 45 12.50 6.31 17.92
C ARG A 45 13.60 5.62 18.71
N ASP A 46 13.23 4.79 19.68
CA ASP A 46 14.17 3.97 20.44
C ASP A 46 14.34 2.62 19.70
N PRO A 47 15.54 2.30 19.17
CA PRO A 47 15.78 1.08 18.42
C PRO A 47 15.72 -0.19 19.28
N ASP A 48 15.92 -0.07 20.60
CA ASP A 48 15.96 -1.20 21.52
C ASP A 48 14.59 -1.48 22.16
N THR A 49 13.62 -0.59 21.96
CA THR A 49 12.26 -0.76 22.43
C THR A 49 11.51 -1.77 21.54
N SER A 50 10.95 -2.81 22.17
CA SER A 50 10.08 -3.76 21.48
C SER A 50 8.83 -3.08 20.92
N ALA A 51 8.38 -3.52 19.74
CA ALA A 51 7.18 -2.99 19.12
C ALA A 51 5.96 -3.24 20.03
N SER A 52 5.22 -2.18 20.34
CA SER A 52 3.94 -2.24 21.05
C SER A 52 2.87 -1.56 20.19
N PHE A 53 1.66 -2.13 20.18
CA PHE A 53 0.58 -1.69 19.31
C PHE A 53 -0.64 -1.35 20.13
N ASN A 54 -1.24 -0.20 19.83
CA ASN A 54 -2.58 0.16 20.26
C ASN A 54 -3.51 0.06 19.06
N ARG A 55 -4.69 -0.53 19.26
CA ARG A 55 -5.73 -0.64 18.22
C ARG A 55 -6.85 0.32 18.53
N TYR A 56 -7.21 1.12 17.55
CA TYR A 56 -8.39 1.97 17.58
C TYR A 56 -9.25 1.64 16.37
N GLU A 57 -10.54 1.43 16.62
CA GLU A 57 -11.52 1.14 15.58
C GLU A 57 -12.62 2.18 15.63
N GLN A 58 -12.95 2.71 14.47
CA GLN A 58 -14.02 3.68 14.32
C GLN A 58 -14.90 3.24 13.16
N MET A 59 -16.17 3.04 13.45
CA MET A 59 -17.17 2.78 12.42
C MET A 59 -17.57 4.11 11.77
N LEU A 60 -17.52 4.15 10.44
CA LEU A 60 -18.02 5.31 9.69
C LEU A 60 -19.55 5.25 9.57
N PRO A 61 -20.24 6.40 9.58
CA PRO A 61 -21.67 6.45 9.31
C PRO A 61 -22.02 5.76 7.98
N GLN A 62 -23.16 5.06 7.95
CA GLN A 62 -23.59 4.31 6.76
C GLN A 62 -23.78 5.23 5.54
N ASP A 63 -24.40 6.39 5.72
CA ASP A 63 -24.63 7.36 4.65
C ASP A 63 -23.31 7.85 4.05
N LEU A 64 -22.31 8.12 4.89
CA LEU A 64 -20.97 8.51 4.43
C LEU A 64 -20.33 7.40 3.60
N THR A 65 -20.40 6.16 4.09
CA THR A 65 -19.83 5.00 3.39
C THR A 65 -20.52 4.77 2.05
N MET A 66 -21.85 4.89 1.99
CA MET A 66 -22.63 4.73 0.76
C MET A 66 -22.32 5.83 -0.25
N ASN A 67 -22.27 7.09 0.19
CA ASN A 67 -21.91 8.23 -0.65
C ASN A 67 -20.48 8.09 -1.21
N LEU A 68 -19.54 7.62 -0.39
CA LEU A 68 -18.16 7.35 -0.82
C LEU A 68 -18.10 6.25 -1.87
N ARG A 69 -18.83 5.14 -1.69
CA ARG A 69 -18.90 4.06 -2.69
C ARG A 69 -19.44 4.57 -4.03
N MET A 70 -20.53 5.33 -3.99
CA MET A 70 -21.13 5.93 -5.18
C MET A 70 -20.16 6.90 -5.88
N ALA A 71 -19.47 7.76 -5.12
CA ALA A 71 -18.49 8.68 -5.67
C ALA A 71 -17.30 7.95 -6.32
N CYS A 72 -16.78 6.90 -5.66
CA CYS A 72 -15.72 6.07 -6.23
C CYS A 72 -16.17 5.40 -7.53
N MET A 73 -17.38 4.85 -7.57
CA MET A 73 -17.94 4.21 -8.76
C MET A 73 -18.05 5.18 -9.94
N VAL A 74 -18.62 6.38 -9.71
CA VAL A 74 -18.77 7.41 -10.75
C VAL A 74 -17.41 7.89 -11.27
N ALA A 75 -16.40 7.96 -10.40
CA ALA A 75 -15.05 8.39 -10.76
C ALA A 75 -14.13 7.25 -11.25
N GLU A 76 -14.66 6.03 -11.46
CA GLU A 76 -13.90 4.83 -11.86
C GLU A 76 -12.74 4.48 -10.91
N HIS A 77 -12.91 4.75 -9.61
CA HIS A 77 -11.96 4.45 -8.55
C HIS A 77 -12.51 3.41 -7.58
N THR A 78 -11.63 2.77 -6.82
CA THR A 78 -12.02 1.86 -5.73
C THR A 78 -11.94 2.60 -4.39
N GLU A 79 -12.65 2.08 -3.39
CA GLU A 79 -12.57 2.56 -2.01
C GLU A 79 -11.14 2.43 -1.45
N MET A 80 -10.36 1.46 -1.95
CA MET A 80 -8.93 1.34 -1.63
C MET A 80 -8.13 2.54 -2.16
N HIS A 81 -8.39 2.99 -3.40
CA HIS A 81 -7.73 4.20 -3.93
C HIS A 81 -8.06 5.41 -3.07
N PHE A 82 -9.33 5.57 -2.72
CA PHE A 82 -9.77 6.66 -1.86
C PHE A 82 -9.12 6.60 -0.48
N GLY A 83 -9.14 5.42 0.17
CA GLY A 83 -8.55 5.22 1.49
C GLY A 83 -7.06 5.52 1.51
N LEU A 84 -6.32 5.10 0.48
CA LEU A 84 -4.90 5.42 0.34
C LEU A 84 -4.65 6.91 0.11
N VAL A 85 -5.48 7.59 -0.68
CA VAL A 85 -5.36 9.04 -0.88
C VAL A 85 -5.67 9.78 0.42
N ALA A 86 -6.72 9.39 1.14
CA ALA A 86 -7.04 9.94 2.45
C ALA A 86 -5.88 9.73 3.43
N PHE A 87 -5.25 8.55 3.42
CA PHE A 87 -4.07 8.27 4.23
C PHE A 87 -2.88 9.17 3.87
N GLN A 88 -2.58 9.30 2.57
CA GLN A 88 -1.50 10.17 2.08
C GLN A 88 -1.73 11.62 2.51
N ILE A 89 -2.97 12.12 2.38
CA ILE A 89 -3.35 13.47 2.81
C ILE A 89 -3.17 13.64 4.32
N LEU A 90 -3.63 12.68 5.11
CA LEU A 90 -3.45 12.69 6.57
C LEU A 90 -1.97 12.76 6.94
N LEU A 91 -1.13 11.90 6.35
CA LEU A 91 0.31 11.91 6.61
C LEU A 91 0.98 13.21 6.18
N MET A 92 0.59 13.77 5.02
CA MET A 92 1.08 15.08 4.57
C MET A 92 0.74 16.18 5.57
N HIS A 93 -0.50 16.22 6.08
CA HIS A 93 -0.89 17.22 7.09
C HIS A 93 -0.16 17.04 8.42
N LEU A 94 0.08 15.80 8.85
CA LEU A 94 0.71 15.52 10.14
C LEU A 94 2.23 15.68 10.11
N THR A 95 2.89 15.44 8.97
CA THR A 95 4.36 15.32 8.89
C THR A 95 5.00 16.27 7.88
N GLY A 96 4.23 16.88 6.99
CA GLY A 96 4.75 17.67 5.86
C GLY A 96 5.40 16.83 4.76
N ALA A 97 5.46 15.51 4.89
CA ALA A 97 6.12 14.63 3.93
C ALA A 97 5.30 14.47 2.64
N VAL A 98 5.88 14.89 1.51
CA VAL A 98 5.28 14.82 0.17
C VAL A 98 5.75 13.60 -0.65
N ASP A 99 6.75 12.89 -0.15
CA ASP A 99 7.24 11.64 -0.72
C ASP A 99 7.12 10.56 0.35
N LEU A 100 6.29 9.56 0.08
CA LEU A 100 5.82 8.60 1.07
C LEU A 100 6.07 7.19 0.55
N VAL A 101 6.56 6.29 1.41
CA VAL A 101 6.57 4.86 1.13
C VAL A 101 5.58 4.19 2.09
N VAL A 102 4.52 3.63 1.53
CA VAL A 102 3.44 2.98 2.30
C VAL A 102 3.48 1.49 2.02
N GLY A 103 3.56 0.68 3.08
CA GLY A 103 3.45 -0.77 2.98
C GLY A 103 2.00 -1.21 2.78
N ILE A 104 1.71 -1.91 1.70
CA ILE A 104 0.40 -2.49 1.42
C ILE A 104 0.45 -4.00 1.64
N GLY A 105 -0.40 -4.51 2.53
CA GLY A 105 -0.50 -5.94 2.78
C GLY A 105 -1.04 -6.70 1.57
N ARG A 106 -0.51 -7.90 1.33
CA ARG A 106 -0.98 -8.82 0.31
C ARG A 106 -0.86 -10.27 0.78
N THR A 107 -1.58 -11.15 0.09
CA THR A 107 -1.47 -12.60 0.29
C THR A 107 -0.88 -13.24 -0.98
N VAL A 108 0.31 -13.83 -0.87
CA VAL A 108 1.01 -14.54 -1.95
C VAL A 108 1.10 -16.02 -1.59
N VAL A 109 0.42 -16.89 -2.35
CA VAL A 109 0.46 -18.35 -2.18
C VAL A 109 0.33 -18.77 -0.69
N SER A 110 -0.74 -18.27 -0.05
CA SER A 110 -1.07 -18.51 1.37
C SER A 110 -0.09 -17.95 2.41
N LYS A 111 0.88 -17.11 2.00
CA LYS A 111 1.74 -16.32 2.90
C LYS A 111 1.36 -14.85 2.82
N ARG A 112 1.32 -14.19 3.97
CA ARG A 112 1.15 -12.74 4.05
C ARG A 112 2.49 -12.07 3.79
N ASP A 113 2.44 -10.98 3.04
CA ASP A 113 3.60 -10.20 2.67
C ASP A 113 3.19 -8.73 2.56
N VAL A 114 4.16 -7.82 2.57
CA VAL A 114 3.91 -6.39 2.34
C VAL A 114 4.39 -6.03 0.93
N VAL A 115 3.97 -4.92 0.38
CA VAL A 115 4.62 -4.30 -0.77
C VAL A 115 4.83 -2.83 -0.43
N PRO A 116 6.08 -2.35 -0.34
CA PRO A 116 6.32 -0.92 -0.18
C PRO A 116 5.97 -0.22 -1.48
N ILE A 117 5.00 0.70 -1.45
CA ILE A 117 4.63 1.49 -2.61
C ILE A 117 5.00 2.94 -2.33
N ARG A 118 5.81 3.50 -3.23
CA ARG A 118 6.21 4.91 -3.16
C ARG A 118 5.17 5.78 -3.84
N PHE A 119 4.72 6.79 -3.14
CA PHE A 119 3.78 7.81 -3.61
C PHE A 119 4.44 9.18 -3.56
N GLN A 120 4.37 9.90 -4.67
CA GLN A 120 4.62 11.33 -4.70
C GLN A 120 3.28 12.05 -4.53
N ALA A 121 3.04 12.53 -3.32
CA ALA A 121 1.83 13.23 -2.94
C ALA A 121 2.11 14.74 -2.83
N GLY A 122 1.08 15.58 -2.98
CA GLY A 122 1.24 17.01 -2.80
C GLY A 122 -0.10 17.66 -2.51
N LEU A 123 -0.17 18.47 -1.44
CA LEU A 123 -1.38 19.20 -1.05
C LEU A 123 -1.77 20.30 -2.05
N ASN A 124 -0.87 20.66 -2.96
CA ASN A 124 -1.14 21.57 -4.08
C ASN A 124 -1.82 20.87 -5.28
N ARG A 125 -2.08 19.56 -5.21
CA ARG A 125 -2.74 18.80 -6.26
C ARG A 125 -4.23 18.63 -5.96
N SER A 126 -5.03 18.46 -7.00
CA SER A 126 -6.45 18.13 -6.83
C SER A 126 -6.64 16.71 -6.30
N LEU A 127 -7.75 16.47 -5.61
CA LEU A 127 -8.11 15.13 -5.14
C LEU A 127 -8.18 14.11 -6.29
N GLN A 128 -8.75 14.52 -7.43
CA GLN A 128 -8.84 13.69 -8.64
C GLN A 128 -7.45 13.28 -9.13
N TYR A 129 -6.50 14.21 -9.19
CA TYR A 129 -5.12 13.90 -9.57
C TYR A 129 -4.50 12.87 -8.63
N LEU A 130 -4.70 13.01 -7.32
CA LEU A 130 -4.17 12.06 -6.33
C LEU A 130 -4.78 10.66 -6.49
N LEU A 131 -6.09 10.57 -6.81
CA LEU A 131 -6.76 9.31 -7.09
C LEU A 131 -6.22 8.65 -8.36
N ASP A 132 -6.11 9.40 -9.45
CA ASP A 132 -5.60 8.90 -10.73
C ASP A 132 -4.14 8.44 -10.61
N ASN A 133 -3.31 9.23 -9.93
CA ASN A 133 -1.93 8.87 -9.65
C ASN A 133 -1.85 7.61 -8.78
N THR A 134 -2.63 7.53 -7.70
CA THR A 134 -2.67 6.34 -6.82
C THR A 134 -3.08 5.08 -7.59
N LYS A 135 -4.14 5.17 -8.42
CA LYS A 135 -4.58 4.06 -9.29
C LYS A 135 -3.48 3.62 -10.26
N ALA A 136 -2.79 4.56 -10.90
CA ALA A 136 -1.69 4.27 -11.81
C ALA A 136 -0.50 3.63 -11.10
N THR A 137 -0.08 4.17 -9.95
CA THR A 137 1.00 3.63 -9.13
C THR A 137 0.67 2.20 -8.71
N LEU A 138 -0.51 1.95 -8.12
CA LEU A 138 -0.92 0.61 -7.70
C LEU A 138 -0.95 -0.39 -8.85
N LYS A 139 -1.46 0.04 -10.02
CA LYS A 139 -1.48 -0.80 -11.22
C LYS A 139 -0.06 -1.20 -11.64
N SER A 140 0.86 -0.24 -11.70
CA SER A 140 2.26 -0.52 -12.02
C SER A 140 2.93 -1.43 -10.99
N SER A 141 2.65 -1.23 -9.70
CA SER A 141 3.23 -2.05 -8.62
C SER A 141 2.73 -3.51 -8.63
N ARG A 142 1.53 -3.76 -9.19
CA ARG A 142 0.95 -5.11 -9.30
C ARG A 142 1.72 -6.00 -10.28
N ASP A 143 2.34 -5.41 -11.29
CA ASP A 143 3.16 -6.14 -12.26
C ASP A 143 4.44 -6.72 -11.62
N TYR A 144 4.79 -6.29 -10.40
CA TYR A 144 5.97 -6.73 -9.64
C TYR A 144 5.62 -7.62 -8.43
N SER A 145 4.47 -8.28 -8.50
CA SER A 145 3.83 -8.96 -7.37
C SER A 145 4.54 -10.24 -6.86
N HIS A 146 5.65 -10.64 -7.48
CA HIS A 146 6.34 -11.90 -7.17
C HIS A 146 7.53 -11.77 -6.21
N VAL A 147 8.05 -10.56 -5.99
CA VAL A 147 9.23 -10.33 -5.13
C VAL A 147 8.81 -10.12 -3.68
N SER A 148 9.26 -10.98 -2.76
CA SER A 148 8.98 -10.83 -1.32
C SER A 148 9.66 -9.60 -0.71
N VAL A 149 9.09 -9.01 0.35
CA VAL A 149 9.74 -7.87 1.04
C VAL A 149 11.09 -8.23 1.61
N LYS A 150 11.25 -9.46 2.12
CA LYS A 150 12.56 -9.94 2.59
C LYS A 150 13.61 -9.87 1.49
N ALA A 151 13.29 -10.35 0.30
CA ALA A 151 14.20 -10.31 -0.85
C ALA A 151 14.49 -8.87 -1.26
N LEU A 152 13.46 -8.01 -1.23
CA LEU A 152 13.58 -6.59 -1.55
C LEU A 152 14.50 -5.83 -0.58
N LEU A 153 14.31 -5.99 0.73
CA LEU A 153 15.14 -5.36 1.76
C LEU A 153 16.60 -5.83 1.67
N SER A 154 16.79 -7.13 1.43
CA SER A 154 18.13 -7.71 1.23
C SER A 154 18.83 -7.11 0.01
N ALA A 155 18.09 -6.89 -1.08
CA ALA A 155 18.61 -6.29 -2.31
C ALA A 155 18.88 -4.78 -2.22
N LEU A 156 18.24 -4.10 -1.27
CA LEU A 156 18.40 -2.66 -1.01
C LEU A 156 19.44 -2.36 0.08
N ASP A 157 20.09 -3.38 0.63
CA ASP A 157 21.05 -3.31 1.75
C ASP A 157 20.49 -2.55 2.97
N VAL A 158 19.20 -2.78 3.26
CA VAL A 158 18.50 -2.11 4.36
C VAL A 158 18.44 -3.05 5.54
N SER A 159 19.07 -2.66 6.65
CA SER A 159 18.90 -3.36 7.92
C SER A 159 17.43 -3.29 8.36
N ARG A 160 16.90 -4.39 8.90
CA ARG A 160 15.51 -4.47 9.35
C ARG A 160 15.20 -3.33 10.30
N GLN A 161 14.27 -2.47 9.92
CA GLN A 161 13.71 -1.45 10.81
C GLN A 161 12.30 -1.90 11.20
N HIS A 162 11.98 -1.82 12.49
CA HIS A 162 10.69 -2.25 13.00
C HIS A 162 9.57 -1.39 12.40
N LEU A 163 8.52 -2.04 11.90
CA LEU A 163 7.29 -1.37 11.45
C LEU A 163 6.61 -0.75 12.67
N LEU A 164 6.51 0.58 12.69
CA LEU A 164 6.01 1.31 13.87
C LEU A 164 4.51 1.55 13.84
N HIS A 165 3.88 1.59 12.66
CA HIS A 165 2.48 1.96 12.52
C HIS A 165 1.79 1.15 11.44
N GLN A 166 0.62 0.59 11.78
CA GLN A 166 -0.27 -0.14 10.88
C GLN A 166 -1.58 0.63 10.77
N VAL A 167 -2.01 0.89 9.53
CA VAL A 167 -3.34 1.41 9.23
C VAL A 167 -4.03 0.38 8.35
N SER A 168 -5.11 -0.20 8.86
CA SER A 168 -5.97 -1.11 8.12
C SER A 168 -7.28 -0.41 7.80
N TYR A 169 -7.66 -0.44 6.53
CA TYR A 169 -8.98 -0.02 6.10
C TYR A 169 -9.83 -1.26 5.89
N ASP A 170 -10.81 -1.48 6.78
CA ASP A 170 -11.85 -2.48 6.58
C ASP A 170 -13.15 -1.76 6.24
N TRP A 171 -13.38 -1.55 4.93
CA TRP A 171 -14.59 -0.92 4.42
C TRP A 171 -15.77 -1.90 4.30
N LEU A 172 -15.58 -3.17 4.68
CA LEU A 172 -16.49 -4.27 4.36
C LEU A 172 -16.87 -5.08 5.61
N THR A 173 -17.43 -4.42 6.62
CA THR A 173 -18.19 -5.10 7.70
C THR A 173 -19.69 -5.12 7.46
N THR A 174 -20.12 -5.20 6.19
CA THR A 174 -21.46 -5.66 5.85
C THR A 174 -21.38 -6.68 4.72
N SER A 175 -21.15 -7.94 5.12
CA SER A 175 -21.56 -9.18 4.44
C SER A 175 -21.54 -9.19 2.91
N PHE A 176 -20.62 -9.94 2.30
CA PHE A 176 -20.94 -11.17 1.57
C PHE A 176 -19.64 -11.79 1.07
N GLU A 177 -19.57 -13.11 1.19
CA GLU A 177 -18.55 -13.98 0.64
C GLU A 177 -18.26 -13.63 -0.84
N SER A 178 -16.99 -13.76 -1.23
CA SER A 178 -16.48 -13.82 -2.64
C SER A 178 -15.87 -12.59 -3.32
N ALA A 179 -15.58 -11.48 -2.63
CA ALA A 179 -14.61 -10.52 -3.17
C ALA A 179 -13.19 -10.97 -2.80
N ARG A 180 -12.26 -10.95 -3.76
CA ARG A 180 -10.84 -11.24 -3.54
C ARG A 180 -10.26 -10.21 -2.57
N ASN A 181 -10.37 -10.51 -1.28
CA ASN A 181 -9.98 -9.61 -0.22
C ASN A 181 -8.47 -9.40 -0.25
N ILE A 182 -8.05 -8.16 -0.55
CA ILE A 182 -6.74 -7.69 -0.09
C ILE A 182 -6.94 -7.40 1.40
N GLU A 183 -6.83 -8.45 2.19
CA GLU A 183 -6.79 -8.39 3.63
C GLU A 183 -5.46 -7.78 4.07
N VAL A 184 -5.50 -6.54 4.59
CA VAL A 184 -4.33 -5.93 5.24
C VAL A 184 -4.29 -6.38 6.70
N TYR A 185 -3.83 -7.62 6.92
CA TYR A 185 -3.57 -8.16 8.24
C TYR A 185 -2.07 -8.26 8.53
N PHE A 186 -1.65 -7.67 9.64
CA PHE A 186 -0.49 -8.13 10.41
C PHE A 186 -0.98 -8.31 11.84
N ARG A 187 -0.97 -9.57 12.32
CA ARG A 187 -1.50 -9.91 13.66
C ARG A 187 -0.39 -10.24 14.63
N GLN A 188 0.82 -10.50 14.12
CA GLN A 188 1.97 -10.89 14.92
C GLN A 188 3.26 -10.20 14.45
N PRO A 189 4.20 -9.88 15.37
CA PRO A 189 5.49 -9.28 15.03
C PRO A 189 6.31 -10.09 14.01
N GLN A 190 6.10 -11.41 13.96
CA GLN A 190 6.77 -12.30 13.00
C GLN A 190 6.30 -12.14 11.55
N ASP A 191 5.19 -11.45 11.30
CA ASP A 191 4.72 -11.12 9.95
C ASP A 191 5.48 -9.92 9.35
N LEU A 192 6.40 -9.33 10.12
CA LEU A 192 7.21 -8.15 9.79
C LEU A 192 8.65 -8.62 9.52
N VAL A 193 8.92 -9.01 8.27
CA VAL A 193 10.29 -9.37 7.83
C VAL A 193 11.04 -8.16 7.30
#